data_AF-A0A968WEY2-F1
#
_entry.id   AF-A0A968WEY2-F1
#
_cell.length_a   1.000
_cell.length_b   1.000
_cell.length_c   1.000
_cell.angle_alpha   90.00
_cell.angle_beta   90.00
_cell.angle_gamma   90.00
#
_symmetry.space_group_name_H-M   'P 1'
#
loop_
_entity.id
_entity.type
_entity.pdbx_description
1 polymer ?
#
loop_
_entity_poly.entity_id
_entity_poly.type
_entity_poly.pdbx_seq_one_letter_code
_entity_poly.pdbx_strand_id
1 'polypeptide(L)'
;MLLKTPEKIQPTGIWRVGVDFGTSFSNVYINRNGTVEPLPLQNLHLKVTDVQADTRNPVLFEYFIPERFIPTEKPLPLSSVLTKRGGKSGVTLGRERPIYDGRIYIPDFSKFKQEEDWIETGARMKSQSKADFLVWVRLFLKNLVLIIAANAVKSGVTQIKWSLSYPSTFSYDDKTRYSQIWQDLAAELQGKTGICNLPPQLDDIANFRTQSLAIAQYFADQEDYNLVNTTCIDLGGGTSDISIWQNNNLIHQCSIQLAGRDLFSQFLELNPKFLEHLL
;
A
#
# COMPACT_ATOMS: atom_id res chain seq x y z
N MET A 1 -4.28 9.90 -35.72
CA MET A 1 -4.16 8.70 -34.87
C MET A 1 -4.57 9.13 -33.45
N LEU A 2 -5.64 8.55 -32.87
CA LEU A 2 -6.21 9.01 -31.59
C LEU A 2 -5.30 8.76 -30.38
N LEU A 3 -4.41 7.77 -30.47
CA LEU A 3 -3.40 7.46 -29.47
C LEU A 3 -2.01 7.63 -30.10
N LYS A 4 -1.12 8.36 -29.43
CA LYS A 4 0.28 8.44 -29.83
C LYS A 4 0.95 7.09 -29.58
N THR A 5 1.80 6.66 -30.50
CA THR A 5 2.69 5.51 -30.26
C THR A 5 3.50 5.79 -28.99
N PRO A 6 3.57 4.84 -28.04
CA PRO A 6 4.41 4.99 -26.86
C PRO A 6 5.86 5.28 -27.24
N GLU A 7 6.52 6.16 -26.50
CA GLU A 7 7.95 6.39 -26.67
C GLU A 7 8.72 5.10 -26.43
N LYS A 8 9.74 4.84 -27.25
CA LYS A 8 10.65 3.73 -27.02
C LYS A 8 11.56 4.08 -25.86
N ILE A 9 11.44 3.32 -24.77
CA ILE A 9 12.25 3.49 -23.57
C ILE A 9 13.43 2.51 -23.66
N GLN A 10 14.63 2.97 -23.28
CA GLN A 10 15.80 2.10 -23.16
C GLN A 10 15.78 1.40 -21.77
N PRO A 11 15.67 0.06 -21.74
CA PRO A 11 15.52 -0.69 -20.49
C PRO A 11 16.88 -0.90 -19.80
N THR A 12 17.23 -0.10 -18.79
CA THR A 12 18.56 -0.16 -18.13
C THR A 12 18.53 -0.11 -16.60
N GLY A 13 17.39 0.21 -15.97
CA GLY A 13 17.32 0.48 -14.54
C GLY A 13 16.94 -0.72 -13.66
N ILE A 14 17.44 -0.73 -12.42
CA ILE A 14 16.96 -1.60 -11.34
C ILE A 14 16.42 -0.70 -10.22
N TRP A 15 15.22 -1.00 -9.72
CA TRP A 15 14.70 -0.37 -8.51
C TRP A 15 14.76 -1.34 -7.32
N ARG A 16 15.06 -0.81 -6.14
CA ARG A 16 14.69 -1.44 -4.87
C ARG A 16 13.44 -0.73 -4.35
N VAL A 17 12.39 -1.48 -4.06
CA VAL A 17 11.10 -0.92 -3.66
C VAL A 17 10.71 -1.46 -2.29
N GLY A 18 10.60 -0.56 -1.33
CA GLY A 18 10.09 -0.84 0.01
C GLY A 18 8.57 -0.66 0.04
N VAL A 19 7.83 -1.67 0.51
CA VAL A 19 6.38 -1.59 0.71
C VAL A 19 6.03 -1.88 2.15
N ASP A 20 5.35 -0.93 2.75
CA ASP A 20 4.71 -1.07 4.05
C ASP A 20 3.20 -1.14 3.88
N PHE A 21 2.65 -2.35 4.00
CA PHE A 21 1.22 -2.58 3.86
C PHE A 21 0.54 -2.54 5.24
N GLY A 22 -0.05 -1.40 5.57
CA GLY A 22 -0.79 -1.21 6.81
C GLY A 22 -2.30 -1.39 6.65
N THR A 23 -2.99 -1.49 7.79
CA THR A 23 -4.44 -1.69 7.82
C THR A 23 -5.21 -0.42 7.44
N SER A 24 -4.68 0.74 7.78
CA SER A 24 -5.29 2.04 7.50
C SER A 24 -4.60 2.74 6.33
N PHE A 25 -3.27 2.70 6.32
CA PHE A 25 -2.45 3.35 5.32
C PHE A 25 -1.34 2.41 4.86
N SER A 26 -0.93 2.56 3.60
CA SER A 26 0.17 1.82 2.99
C SER A 26 1.18 2.78 2.39
N ASN A 27 2.47 2.54 2.63
CA ASN A 27 3.55 3.39 2.18
C ASN A 27 4.46 2.67 1.18
N VAL A 28 5.03 3.43 0.24
CA VAL A 28 5.92 2.89 -0.80
C VAL A 28 7.09 3.84 -1.02
N TYR A 29 8.29 3.33 -0.83
CA TYR A 29 9.53 4.04 -1.13
C TYR A 29 10.32 3.30 -2.19
N ILE A 30 11.05 4.05 -2.99
CA ILE A 30 11.96 3.52 -3.99
C ILE A 30 13.37 4.00 -3.70
N ASN A 31 14.33 3.10 -3.87
CA ASN A 31 15.74 3.44 -3.86
C ASN A 31 16.29 3.28 -5.29
N ARG A 32 16.70 4.41 -5.87
CA ARG A 32 17.31 4.53 -7.18
C ARG A 32 18.80 4.85 -6.99
N ASN A 33 19.65 3.83 -7.12
CA ASN A 33 21.11 3.98 -7.03
C ASN A 33 21.59 4.75 -5.77
N GLY A 34 20.96 4.51 -4.61
CA GLY A 34 21.30 5.15 -3.34
C GLY A 34 20.41 6.33 -2.97
N THR A 35 19.65 6.91 -3.91
CA THR A 35 18.65 7.94 -3.60
C THR A 35 17.33 7.29 -3.19
N VAL A 36 16.92 7.50 -1.94
CA VAL A 36 15.64 7.03 -1.39
C VAL A 36 14.60 8.14 -1.52
N GLU A 37 13.47 7.84 -2.15
CA GLU A 37 12.36 8.78 -2.31
C GLU A 37 11.01 8.06 -2.26
N PRO A 38 9.91 8.75 -1.90
CA PRO A 38 8.56 8.20 -2.05
C PRO A 38 8.29 7.83 -3.52
N LEU A 39 7.50 6.78 -3.77
CA LEU A 39 7.11 6.43 -5.14
C LEU A 39 6.41 7.64 -5.81
N PRO A 40 6.89 8.11 -6.99
CA PRO A 40 6.20 9.18 -7.71
C PRO A 40 4.93 8.62 -8.34
N LEU A 41 3.79 8.90 -7.72
CA LEU A 41 2.48 8.50 -8.22
C LEU A 41 2.02 9.43 -9.35
N GLN A 42 2.45 9.13 -10.57
CA GLN A 42 2.12 9.92 -11.76
C GLN A 42 0.78 9.53 -12.37
N ASN A 43 0.10 10.49 -12.99
CA ASN A 43 -1.03 10.21 -13.88
C ASN A 43 -0.52 9.54 -15.17
N LEU A 44 -0.92 8.29 -15.38
CA LEU A 44 -0.58 7.52 -16.58
C LEU A 44 -1.79 7.32 -17.52
N HIS A 45 -2.88 8.05 -17.31
CA HIS A 45 -4.08 7.92 -18.14
C HIS A 45 -3.87 8.49 -19.53
N LEU A 46 -4.38 7.77 -20.53
CA LEU A 46 -4.55 8.25 -21.89
C LEU A 46 -6.03 8.60 -22.10
N LYS A 47 -6.32 9.88 -22.32
CA LYS A 47 -7.68 10.36 -22.57
C LYS A 47 -8.07 10.01 -24.00
N VAL A 48 -9.07 9.13 -24.14
CA VAL A 48 -9.65 8.75 -25.44
C VAL A 48 -10.91 9.56 -25.79
N THR A 49 -11.55 10.17 -24.79
CA THR A 49 -12.73 11.03 -24.93
C THR A 49 -12.52 12.31 -24.13
N ASP A 50 -13.12 13.41 -24.61
CA ASP A 50 -13.14 14.70 -23.91
C ASP A 50 -14.47 14.87 -23.17
N VAL A 51 -14.40 15.04 -21.86
CA VAL A 51 -15.55 15.18 -20.95
C VAL A 51 -15.15 16.19 -19.88
N GLN A 52 -16.08 17.07 -19.51
CA GLN A 52 -15.86 18.05 -18.44
C GLN A 52 -15.36 17.40 -17.15
N ALA A 53 -14.40 18.06 -16.50
CA ALA A 53 -13.71 17.53 -15.31
C ALA A 53 -14.69 17.19 -14.17
N ASP A 54 -15.74 17.99 -13.99
CA ASP A 54 -16.72 17.81 -12.92
C ASP A 54 -17.57 16.55 -13.09
N THR A 55 -17.78 16.11 -14.34
CA THR A 55 -18.43 14.83 -14.64
C THR A 55 -17.42 13.69 -14.57
N ARG A 56 -16.22 13.91 -15.09
CA ARG A 56 -15.22 12.85 -15.27
C ARG A 56 -14.55 12.42 -13.97
N ASN A 57 -14.16 13.38 -13.12
CA ASN A 57 -13.41 13.09 -11.91
C ASN A 57 -14.19 12.17 -10.95
N PRO A 58 -15.46 12.44 -10.60
CA PRO A 58 -16.23 11.56 -9.72
C PRO A 58 -16.28 10.12 -10.25
N VAL A 59 -16.52 9.95 -11.55
CA VAL A 59 -16.56 8.63 -12.20
C VAL A 59 -15.19 7.95 -12.10
N LEU A 60 -14.08 8.66 -12.30
CA LEU A 60 -12.76 8.06 -12.17
C LEU A 60 -12.44 7.63 -10.75
N PHE A 61 -12.73 8.46 -9.75
CA PHE A 61 -12.49 8.12 -8.34
C PHE A 61 -13.33 6.91 -7.90
N GLU A 62 -14.56 6.81 -8.38
CA GLU A 62 -15.48 5.75 -7.97
C GLU A 62 -15.34 4.47 -8.77
N TYR A 63 -15.07 4.54 -10.09
CA TYR A 63 -15.14 3.41 -11.03
C TYR A 63 -13.81 3.03 -11.68
N PHE A 64 -12.78 3.87 -11.59
CA PHE A 64 -11.49 3.63 -12.26
C PHE A 64 -10.32 3.97 -11.34
N ILE A 65 -9.12 4.09 -11.92
CA ILE A 65 -7.97 4.69 -11.25
C ILE A 65 -8.18 6.22 -11.35
N PRO A 66 -7.90 7.01 -10.30
CA PRO A 66 -8.02 8.46 -10.37
C PRO A 66 -6.83 9.10 -11.08
N GLU A 67 -7.06 10.26 -11.69
CA GLU A 67 -5.98 11.03 -12.34
C GLU A 67 -5.03 11.72 -11.36
N ARG A 68 -5.47 11.86 -10.10
CA ARG A 68 -4.73 12.54 -9.06
C ARG A 68 -4.76 11.67 -7.83
N PHE A 69 -3.60 11.44 -7.27
CA PHE A 69 -3.44 10.91 -5.94
C PHE A 69 -3.44 12.11 -4.99
N ILE A 70 -4.34 12.11 -4.00
CA ILE A 70 -4.57 13.25 -3.12
C ILE A 70 -3.92 12.95 -1.76
N PRO A 71 -3.15 13.89 -1.18
CA PRO A 71 -2.82 15.22 -1.72
C PRO A 71 -1.77 15.14 -2.83
N THR A 72 -1.86 16.04 -3.82
CA THR A 72 -1.06 15.95 -5.06
C THR A 72 0.45 16.13 -4.84
N GLU A 73 0.85 16.92 -3.84
CA GLU A 73 2.27 17.15 -3.53
C GLU A 73 2.90 15.99 -2.73
N LYS A 74 2.10 15.32 -1.88
CA LYS A 74 2.56 14.23 -1.02
C LYS A 74 1.50 13.12 -0.94
N PRO A 75 1.31 12.37 -2.03
CA PRO A 75 0.21 11.41 -2.16
C PRO A 75 0.36 10.16 -1.30
N LEU A 76 1.54 9.94 -0.71
CA LEU A 76 1.82 8.84 0.20
C LEU A 76 1.80 9.32 1.67
N PRO A 77 1.31 8.48 2.59
CA PRO A 77 0.86 7.10 2.38
C PRO A 77 -0.56 7.00 1.76
N LEU A 78 -0.83 5.93 1.00
CA LEU A 78 -2.16 5.67 0.44
C LEU A 78 -3.08 5.09 1.49
N SER A 79 -4.36 5.48 1.49
CA SER A 79 -5.37 4.75 2.27
C SER A 79 -5.48 3.30 1.79
N SER A 80 -5.47 2.35 2.73
CA SER A 80 -5.66 0.92 2.48
C SER A 80 -7.14 0.61 2.23
N VAL A 81 -7.70 1.19 1.18
CA VAL A 81 -9.13 1.11 0.83
C VAL A 81 -9.27 0.64 -0.61
N LEU A 82 -10.21 -0.26 -0.85
CA LEU A 82 -10.66 -0.68 -2.17
C LEU A 82 -12.09 -0.22 -2.41
N THR A 83 -12.39 0.16 -3.64
CA THR A 83 -13.77 0.22 -4.15
C THR A 83 -14.02 -1.01 -5.02
N LYS A 84 -15.12 -1.70 -4.77
CA LYS A 84 -15.65 -2.78 -5.63
C LYS A 84 -16.86 -2.33 -6.45
N ARG A 85 -17.13 -1.02 -6.52
CA ARG A 85 -18.26 -0.47 -7.27
C ARG A 85 -18.16 -0.86 -8.75
N GLY A 86 -19.24 -1.38 -9.33
CA GLY A 86 -19.23 -1.91 -10.70
C GLY A 86 -18.50 -3.25 -10.88
N GLY A 87 -17.96 -3.84 -9.81
CA GLY A 87 -17.40 -5.19 -9.80
C GLY A 87 -18.47 -6.27 -9.76
N LYS A 88 -18.09 -7.52 -10.09
CA LYS A 88 -18.98 -8.68 -9.98
C LYS A 88 -18.92 -9.28 -8.58
N SER A 89 -20.06 -9.78 -8.09
CA SER A 89 -20.10 -10.59 -6.86
C SER A 89 -19.36 -11.93 -7.05
N GLY A 90 -18.79 -12.47 -5.97
CA GLY A 90 -18.20 -13.81 -5.96
C GLY A 90 -16.74 -13.90 -6.44
N VAL A 91 -15.93 -12.88 -6.19
CA VAL A 91 -14.49 -12.89 -6.51
C VAL A 91 -13.79 -14.01 -5.72
N THR A 92 -13.03 -14.85 -6.42
CA THR A 92 -12.28 -15.97 -5.82
C THR A 92 -10.79 -15.67 -5.80
N LEU A 93 -10.09 -16.16 -4.77
CA LEU A 93 -8.65 -15.98 -4.61
C LEU A 93 -7.87 -16.48 -5.84
N GLY A 94 -6.97 -15.65 -6.36
CA GLY A 94 -6.14 -15.95 -7.53
C GLY A 94 -6.85 -15.69 -8.87
N ARG A 95 -8.15 -15.39 -8.86
CA ARG A 95 -8.94 -15.07 -10.06
C ARG A 95 -9.42 -13.62 -10.09
N GLU A 96 -8.97 -12.81 -9.15
CA GLU A 96 -9.29 -11.39 -9.09
C GLU A 96 -8.74 -10.63 -10.30
N ARG A 97 -9.59 -9.81 -10.93
CA ARG A 97 -9.25 -8.96 -12.06
C ARG A 97 -9.03 -7.54 -11.54
N PRO A 98 -7.79 -7.01 -11.59
CA PRO A 98 -7.51 -5.66 -11.15
C PRO A 98 -8.34 -4.67 -11.98
N ILE A 99 -8.66 -3.51 -11.39
CA ILE A 99 -9.56 -2.47 -11.96
C ILE A 99 -11.04 -2.89 -11.99
N TYR A 100 -11.35 -4.10 -12.46
CA TYR A 100 -12.73 -4.57 -12.64
C TYR A 100 -13.37 -5.07 -11.35
N ASP A 101 -12.72 -6.00 -10.66
CA ASP A 101 -13.26 -6.61 -9.44
C ASP A 101 -13.02 -5.71 -8.21
N GLY A 102 -12.04 -4.81 -8.33
CA GLY A 102 -11.78 -3.74 -7.37
C GLY A 102 -10.48 -3.01 -7.67
N ARG A 103 -10.34 -1.82 -7.09
CA ARG A 103 -9.19 -0.92 -7.27
C ARG A 103 -8.96 -0.08 -6.03
N ILE A 104 -7.72 0.39 -5.85
CA ILE A 104 -7.35 1.29 -4.76
C ILE A 104 -8.24 2.53 -4.86
N TYR A 105 -8.97 2.79 -3.79
CA TYR A 105 -9.83 3.95 -3.67
C TYR A 105 -9.03 5.07 -3.01
N ILE A 106 -8.98 6.22 -3.67
CA ILE A 106 -8.36 7.42 -3.11
C ILE A 106 -9.50 8.29 -2.57
N PRO A 107 -9.73 8.29 -1.25
CA PRO A 107 -10.87 9.00 -0.70
C PRO A 107 -10.72 10.49 -0.92
N ASP A 108 -11.75 11.09 -1.54
CA ASP A 108 -12.06 12.49 -1.31
C ASP A 108 -12.73 12.56 0.07
N PHE A 109 -12.01 13.06 1.09
CA PHE A 109 -12.50 13.10 2.47
C PHE A 109 -13.83 13.84 2.62
N SER A 110 -14.18 14.73 1.69
CA SER A 110 -15.48 15.43 1.70
C SER A 110 -16.67 14.54 1.30
N LYS A 111 -16.42 13.42 0.62
CA LYS A 111 -17.44 12.53 0.04
C LYS A 111 -17.29 11.07 0.47
N PHE A 112 -16.20 10.72 1.14
CA PHE A 112 -15.93 9.37 1.57
C PHE A 112 -16.94 8.93 2.62
N LYS A 113 -17.64 7.84 2.33
CA LYS A 113 -18.56 7.17 3.24
C LYS A 113 -18.09 5.75 3.41
N GLN A 114 -17.52 5.46 4.58
CA GLN A 114 -16.95 4.14 4.86
C GLN A 114 -18.04 3.06 4.93
N GLU A 115 -19.27 3.45 5.23
CA GLU A 115 -20.40 2.54 5.48
C GLU A 115 -20.85 1.81 4.21
N GLU A 116 -20.63 2.42 3.05
CA GLU A 116 -21.05 1.94 1.74
C GLU A 116 -20.63 0.47 1.49
N ASP A 117 -21.58 -0.34 1.02
CA ASP A 117 -21.35 -1.78 0.80
C ASP A 117 -20.27 -2.08 -0.24
N TRP A 118 -19.98 -1.11 -1.11
CA TRP A 118 -18.97 -1.20 -2.17
C TRP A 118 -17.60 -0.65 -1.75
N ILE A 119 -17.42 -0.25 -0.49
CA ILE A 119 -16.14 0.16 0.10
C ILE A 119 -15.60 -0.95 1.02
N GLU A 120 -14.39 -1.41 0.70
CA GLU A 120 -13.62 -2.35 1.52
C GLU A 120 -12.42 -1.63 2.13
N THR A 121 -12.43 -1.41 3.44
CA THR A 121 -11.29 -0.84 4.19
C THR A 121 -10.39 -1.95 4.71
N GLY A 122 -9.10 -1.71 4.95
CA GLY A 122 -8.22 -2.74 5.49
C GLY A 122 -8.69 -3.34 6.83
N ALA A 123 -9.41 -2.56 7.65
CA ALA A 123 -10.08 -3.07 8.85
C ALA A 123 -11.22 -4.04 8.50
N ARG A 124 -12.09 -3.71 7.53
CA ARG A 124 -13.14 -4.60 7.02
C ARG A 124 -12.58 -5.86 6.36
N MET A 125 -11.49 -5.72 5.62
CA MET A 125 -10.79 -6.87 5.03
C MET A 125 -10.37 -7.85 6.13
N LYS A 126 -9.82 -7.35 7.25
CA LYS A 126 -9.39 -8.17 8.40
C LYS A 126 -10.55 -8.80 9.19
N SER A 127 -11.73 -8.19 9.22
CA SER A 127 -12.89 -8.69 9.98
C SER A 127 -13.71 -9.76 9.25
N GLN A 128 -13.42 -10.02 7.97
CA GLN A 128 -14.10 -11.05 7.17
C GLN A 128 -13.49 -12.44 7.40
N SER A 129 -14.05 -13.46 6.72
CA SER A 129 -13.44 -14.79 6.76
C SER A 129 -11.98 -14.73 6.29
N LYS A 130 -11.14 -15.64 6.79
CA LYS A 130 -9.71 -15.67 6.41
C LYS A 130 -9.53 -15.81 4.89
N ALA A 131 -10.45 -16.47 4.19
CA ALA A 131 -10.42 -16.58 2.74
C ALA A 131 -10.70 -15.23 2.06
N ASP A 132 -11.74 -14.52 2.50
CA ASP A 132 -12.13 -13.22 1.93
C ASP A 132 -11.05 -12.16 2.19
N PHE A 133 -10.48 -12.13 3.40
CA PHE A 133 -9.34 -11.26 3.72
C PHE A 133 -8.20 -11.39 2.69
N LEU A 134 -7.83 -12.63 2.35
CA LEU A 134 -6.74 -12.88 1.40
C LEU A 134 -7.10 -12.42 -0.02
N VAL A 135 -8.37 -12.53 -0.43
CA VAL A 135 -8.84 -12.03 -1.73
C VAL A 135 -8.62 -10.52 -1.81
N TRP A 136 -9.05 -9.77 -0.79
CA TRP A 136 -8.98 -8.32 -0.81
C TRP A 136 -7.57 -7.78 -0.64
N VAL A 137 -6.77 -8.37 0.26
CA VAL A 137 -5.34 -8.03 0.38
C VAL A 137 -4.62 -8.27 -0.93
N ARG A 138 -4.82 -9.45 -1.54
CA ARG A 138 -4.20 -9.75 -2.83
C ARG A 138 -4.64 -8.79 -3.92
N LEU A 139 -5.92 -8.42 -3.98
CA LEU A 139 -6.42 -7.45 -4.95
C LEU A 139 -5.86 -6.04 -4.74
N PHE A 140 -5.73 -5.59 -3.48
CA PHE A 140 -5.09 -4.32 -3.15
C PHE A 140 -3.63 -4.31 -3.61
N LEU A 141 -2.85 -5.31 -3.21
CA LEU A 141 -1.45 -5.44 -3.60
C LEU A 141 -1.29 -5.56 -5.11
N LYS A 142 -2.16 -6.30 -5.80
CA LYS A 142 -2.15 -6.40 -7.27
C LYS A 142 -2.31 -5.05 -7.94
N ASN A 143 -3.23 -4.22 -7.47
CA ASN A 143 -3.40 -2.85 -7.97
C ASN A 143 -2.15 -1.99 -7.64
N LEU A 144 -1.63 -2.08 -6.41
CA LEU A 144 -0.45 -1.32 -6.00
C LEU A 144 0.78 -1.67 -6.85
N VAL A 145 1.06 -2.97 -7.04
CA VAL A 145 2.21 -3.43 -7.82
C VAL A 145 2.05 -3.08 -9.30
N LEU A 146 0.83 -3.06 -9.85
CA LEU A 146 0.58 -2.56 -11.21
C LEU A 146 0.91 -1.07 -11.35
N ILE A 147 0.54 -0.25 -10.37
CA ILE A 147 0.89 1.19 -10.36
C ILE A 147 2.41 1.36 -10.27
N ILE A 148 3.07 0.61 -9.40
CA ILE A 148 4.54 0.63 -9.26
C ILE A 148 5.21 0.20 -10.57
N ALA A 149 4.78 -0.92 -11.14
CA ALA A 149 5.31 -1.46 -12.39
C ALA A 149 5.13 -0.48 -13.56
N ALA A 150 3.97 0.16 -13.68
CA ALA A 150 3.73 1.16 -14.73
C ALA A 150 4.69 2.37 -14.62
N ASN A 151 4.94 2.86 -13.39
CA ASN A 151 5.93 3.91 -13.16
C ASN A 151 7.37 3.43 -13.40
N ALA A 152 7.68 2.17 -13.06
CA ALA A 152 8.97 1.56 -13.30
C ALA A 152 9.26 1.41 -14.81
N VAL A 153 8.30 0.89 -15.60
CA VAL A 153 8.42 0.79 -17.07
C VAL A 153 8.68 2.16 -17.68
N LYS A 154 7.89 3.18 -17.28
CA LYS A 154 8.06 4.56 -17.75
C LYS A 154 9.46 5.12 -17.46
N SER A 155 10.09 4.64 -16.39
CA SER A 155 11.44 5.04 -15.98
C SER A 155 12.55 4.15 -16.55
N GLY A 156 12.25 3.25 -17.49
CA GLY A 156 13.24 2.36 -18.11
C GLY A 156 13.75 1.24 -17.19
N VAL A 157 12.97 0.88 -16.17
CA VAL A 157 13.32 -0.18 -15.22
C VAL A 157 12.98 -1.55 -15.78
N THR A 158 13.93 -2.47 -15.69
CA THR A 158 13.77 -3.87 -16.10
C THR A 158 13.52 -4.80 -14.93
N GLN A 159 13.91 -4.37 -13.73
CA GLN A 159 13.90 -5.22 -12.56
C GLN A 159 13.52 -4.46 -11.30
N ILE A 160 12.65 -5.05 -10.50
CA ILE A 160 12.26 -4.55 -9.18
C ILE A 160 12.66 -5.59 -8.13
N LYS A 161 13.46 -5.17 -7.16
CA LYS A 161 13.77 -5.92 -5.94
C LYS A 161 12.89 -5.40 -4.81
N TRP A 162 12.16 -6.29 -4.15
CA TRP A 162 11.21 -5.87 -3.13
C TRP A 162 11.78 -6.00 -1.72
N SER A 163 11.44 -5.05 -0.86
CA SER A 163 11.58 -5.13 0.59
C SER A 163 10.20 -4.89 1.19
N LEU A 164 9.74 -5.79 2.06
CA LEU A 164 8.36 -5.84 2.54
C LEU A 164 8.36 -5.86 4.07
N SER A 165 7.53 -5.00 4.66
CA SER A 165 7.17 -5.12 6.08
C SER A 165 5.83 -5.83 6.26
N TYR A 166 5.65 -6.40 7.45
CA TYR A 166 4.39 -7.01 7.90
C TYR A 166 4.17 -6.78 9.40
N PRO A 167 2.93 -6.85 9.92
CA PRO A 167 2.66 -6.67 11.34
C PRO A 167 3.39 -7.69 12.22
N SER A 168 3.88 -7.28 13.39
CA SER A 168 4.57 -8.19 14.33
C SER A 168 3.66 -9.30 14.89
N THR A 169 2.34 -9.13 14.77
CA THR A 169 1.31 -10.11 15.16
C THR A 169 1.10 -11.25 14.17
N PHE A 170 1.70 -11.21 12.99
CA PHE A 170 1.54 -12.28 12.02
C PHE A 170 2.07 -13.61 12.57
N SER A 171 1.21 -14.62 12.58
CA SER A 171 1.63 -16.01 12.83
C SER A 171 2.59 -16.49 11.73
N TYR A 172 3.25 -17.64 11.95
CA TYR A 172 4.06 -18.26 10.90
C TYR A 172 3.26 -18.53 9.62
N ASP A 173 2.02 -18.99 9.77
CA ASP A 173 1.10 -19.22 8.66
C ASP A 173 0.73 -17.93 7.92
N ASP A 174 0.51 -16.83 8.64
CA ASP A 174 0.20 -15.55 8.01
C ASP A 174 1.39 -15.00 7.23
N LYS A 175 2.61 -15.13 7.78
CA LYS A 175 3.85 -14.78 7.07
C LYS A 175 4.04 -15.60 5.80
N THR A 176 3.83 -16.91 5.89
CA THR A 176 3.97 -17.83 4.75
C THR A 176 2.98 -17.47 3.65
N ARG A 177 1.70 -17.22 4.00
CA ARG A 177 0.67 -16.82 3.04
C ARG A 177 0.96 -15.45 2.43
N TYR A 178 1.39 -14.48 3.24
CA TYR A 178 1.72 -13.14 2.76
C TYR A 178 2.91 -13.18 1.79
N SER A 179 3.97 -13.92 2.12
CA SER A 179 5.09 -14.18 1.22
C SER A 179 4.61 -14.83 -0.09
N GLN A 180 3.77 -15.87 0.00
CA GLN A 180 3.21 -16.53 -1.19
C GLN A 180 2.41 -15.57 -2.08
N ILE A 181 1.60 -14.68 -1.51
CA ILE A 181 0.88 -13.64 -2.29
C ILE A 181 1.86 -12.82 -3.13
N TRP A 182 2.96 -12.38 -2.54
CA TRP A 182 3.99 -11.60 -3.24
C TRP A 182 4.71 -12.41 -4.31
N GLN A 183 5.04 -13.69 -4.05
CA GLN A 183 5.61 -14.59 -5.05
C GLN A 183 4.67 -14.78 -6.25
N ASP A 184 3.38 -15.03 -5.99
CA ASP A 184 2.37 -15.22 -7.04
C ASP A 184 2.14 -13.94 -7.86
N LEU A 185 2.07 -12.78 -7.19
CA LEU A 185 1.95 -11.48 -7.88
C LEU A 185 3.17 -11.19 -8.75
N ALA A 186 4.38 -11.45 -8.26
CA ALA A 186 5.61 -11.24 -9.01
C ALA A 186 5.64 -12.08 -10.30
N ALA A 187 5.28 -13.37 -10.21
CA ALA A 187 5.21 -14.27 -11.35
C ALA A 187 4.14 -13.84 -12.37
N GLU A 188 2.93 -13.51 -11.91
CA GLU A 188 1.84 -13.05 -12.78
C GLU A 188 2.22 -11.76 -13.52
N LEU A 189 2.81 -10.79 -12.82
CA LEU A 189 3.12 -9.48 -13.37
C LEU A 189 4.34 -9.50 -14.27
N GLN A 190 5.34 -10.34 -13.99
CA GLN A 190 6.45 -10.54 -14.92
C GLN A 190 5.95 -11.04 -16.28
N GLY A 191 5.01 -12.01 -16.30
CA GLY A 191 4.40 -12.50 -17.54
C GLY A 191 3.60 -11.45 -18.31
N LYS A 192 3.03 -10.44 -17.64
CA LYS A 192 2.20 -9.39 -18.26
C LYS A 192 2.98 -8.14 -18.66
N THR A 193 3.99 -7.76 -17.88
CA THR A 193 4.69 -6.47 -17.99
C THR A 193 6.09 -6.60 -18.57
N GLY A 194 6.70 -7.79 -18.51
CA GLY A 194 8.10 -8.01 -18.87
C GLY A 194 9.11 -7.53 -17.81
N ILE A 195 8.67 -6.87 -16.73
CA ILE A 195 9.55 -6.51 -15.61
C ILE A 195 9.86 -7.75 -14.78
N CYS A 196 11.14 -8.00 -14.51
CA CYS A 196 11.57 -9.01 -13.55
C CYS A 196 11.27 -8.54 -12.12
N ASN A 197 10.38 -9.24 -11.43
CA ASN A 197 10.01 -8.93 -10.04
C ASN A 197 10.66 -9.94 -9.10
N LEU A 198 11.48 -9.46 -8.16
CA LEU A 198 12.22 -10.28 -7.20
C LEU A 198 11.72 -10.04 -5.77
N PRO A 199 10.61 -10.69 -5.37
CA PRO A 199 10.12 -10.64 -3.99
C PRO A 199 11.07 -11.38 -3.04
N PRO A 200 11.21 -10.93 -1.78
CA PRO A 200 12.07 -11.59 -0.80
C PRO A 200 11.52 -12.98 -0.45
N GLN A 201 12.42 -13.90 -0.10
CA GLN A 201 12.05 -15.20 0.45
C GLN A 201 11.58 -15.05 1.90
N LEU A 202 10.88 -16.07 2.41
CA LEU A 202 10.32 -16.05 3.77
C LEU A 202 11.38 -15.85 4.87
N ASP A 203 12.60 -16.34 4.62
CA ASP A 203 13.76 -16.30 5.51
C ASP A 203 14.73 -15.14 5.22
N ASP A 204 14.45 -14.29 4.22
CA ASP A 204 15.23 -13.08 3.95
C ASP A 204 14.92 -12.00 4.99
N ILE A 205 15.55 -12.12 6.16
CA ILE A 205 15.35 -11.20 7.29
C ILE A 205 15.76 -9.75 7.00
N ALA A 206 16.54 -9.51 5.94
CA ALA A 206 16.96 -8.17 5.56
C ALA A 206 15.89 -7.46 4.72
N ASN A 207 15.10 -8.19 3.94
CA ASN A 207 14.09 -7.63 3.05
C ASN A 207 12.65 -8.05 3.40
N PHE A 208 12.45 -8.96 4.36
CA PHE A 208 11.15 -9.42 4.81
C PHE A 208 11.09 -9.43 6.34
N ARG A 209 10.58 -8.34 6.93
CA ARG A 209 10.67 -8.09 8.38
C ARG A 209 9.41 -7.49 8.97
N THR A 210 9.32 -7.49 10.29
CA THR A 210 8.19 -6.84 10.98
C THR A 210 8.26 -5.32 10.80
N GLN A 211 7.11 -4.65 10.84
CA GLN A 211 6.98 -3.19 10.80
C GLN A 211 7.80 -2.52 11.91
N SER A 212 7.73 -3.07 13.13
CA SER A 212 8.50 -2.60 14.29
C SER A 212 10.01 -2.66 14.09
N LEU A 213 10.52 -3.65 13.35
CA LEU A 213 11.94 -3.72 12.98
C LEU A 213 12.29 -2.75 11.85
N ALA A 214 11.42 -2.61 10.85
CA ALA A 214 11.64 -1.70 9.74
C ALA A 214 11.74 -0.23 10.19
N ILE A 215 10.86 0.20 11.11
CA ILE A 215 10.87 1.56 11.64
C ILE A 215 12.12 1.83 12.50
N ALA A 216 12.50 0.89 13.36
CA ALA A 216 13.70 1.03 14.19
C ALA A 216 14.95 1.14 13.34
N GLN A 217 15.05 0.32 12.29
CA GLN A 217 16.17 0.38 11.36
C GLN A 217 16.20 1.67 10.53
N TYR A 218 15.05 2.24 10.17
CA TYR A 218 15.02 3.57 9.54
C TYR A 218 15.69 4.61 10.43
N PHE A 219 15.32 4.67 11.72
CA PHE A 219 15.92 5.63 12.65
C PHE A 219 17.41 5.37 12.88
N ALA A 220 17.83 4.10 12.90
CA ALA A 220 19.25 3.77 13.04
C ALA A 220 20.07 4.13 11.79
N ASP A 221 19.62 3.71 10.61
CA ASP A 221 20.44 3.74 9.39
C ASP A 221 20.27 5.03 8.58
N GLN A 222 19.13 5.72 8.68
CA GLN A 222 18.83 6.92 7.88
C GLN A 222 18.87 8.20 8.69
N GLU A 223 18.42 8.15 9.95
CA GLU A 223 18.42 9.31 10.85
C GLU A 223 19.62 9.31 11.81
N ASP A 224 20.51 8.31 11.71
CA ASP A 224 21.74 8.16 12.51
C ASP A 224 21.49 8.13 14.04
N TYR A 225 20.36 7.57 14.47
CA TYR A 225 20.06 7.39 15.89
C TYR A 225 20.66 6.10 16.44
N ASN A 226 21.28 6.19 17.62
CA ASN A 226 21.76 5.01 18.34
C ASN A 226 20.61 4.36 19.12
N LEU A 227 20.29 3.09 18.85
CA LEU A 227 19.18 2.35 19.48
C LEU A 227 19.54 1.80 20.87
N VAL A 228 20.37 2.51 21.64
CA VAL A 228 20.71 2.15 23.02
C VAL A 228 19.56 2.55 23.93
N ASN A 229 18.94 1.57 24.60
CA ASN A 229 17.79 1.76 25.50
C ASN A 229 16.63 2.50 24.82
N THR A 230 16.36 2.15 23.57
CA THR A 230 15.36 2.82 22.72
C THR A 230 14.10 1.97 22.63
N THR A 231 12.93 2.63 22.67
CA THR A 231 11.65 2.00 22.34
C THR A 231 11.09 2.68 21.10
N CYS A 232 10.87 1.92 20.03
CA CYS A 232 10.20 2.40 18.83
C CYS A 232 8.73 1.97 18.86
N ILE A 233 7.82 2.90 18.62
CA ILE A 233 6.38 2.67 18.60
C ILE A 233 5.85 3.16 17.25
N ASP A 234 5.39 2.23 16.42
CA ASP A 234 4.68 2.51 15.18
C ASP A 234 3.18 2.50 15.45
N LEU A 235 2.56 3.68 15.51
CA LEU A 235 1.13 3.86 15.79
C LEU A 235 0.32 3.79 14.49
N GLY A 236 -0.36 2.66 14.27
CA GLY A 236 -1.31 2.50 13.17
C GLY A 236 -2.70 3.05 13.50
N GLY A 237 -3.69 2.73 12.65
CA GLY A 237 -5.08 3.09 12.94
C GLY A 237 -5.79 2.14 13.91
N GLY A 238 -5.44 0.84 13.92
CA GLY A 238 -6.09 -0.17 14.77
C GLY A 238 -5.16 -0.94 15.72
N THR A 239 -3.86 -0.89 15.49
CA THR A 239 -2.84 -1.48 16.37
C THR A 239 -1.61 -0.59 16.41
N SER A 240 -0.77 -0.80 17.42
CA SER A 240 0.55 -0.19 17.52
C SER A 240 1.62 -1.24 17.70
N ASP A 241 2.62 -1.22 16.83
CA ASP A 241 3.73 -2.16 16.80
C ASP A 241 4.92 -1.57 17.54
N ILE A 242 5.39 -2.28 18.57
CA ILE A 242 6.39 -1.83 19.53
C ILE A 242 7.64 -2.70 19.38
N SER A 243 8.81 -2.07 19.43
CA SER A 243 10.10 -2.76 19.60
C SER A 243 10.96 -2.08 20.66
N ILE A 244 11.62 -2.89 21.49
CA ILE A 244 12.49 -2.47 22.58
C ILE A 244 13.91 -2.92 22.24
N TRP A 245 14.84 -1.97 22.29
CA TRP A 245 16.22 -2.14 21.88
C TRP A 245 17.19 -1.81 23.02
N GLN A 246 18.20 -2.65 23.18
CA GLN A 246 19.31 -2.43 24.10
C GLN A 246 20.61 -2.77 23.38
N ASN A 247 21.60 -1.87 23.44
CA ASN A 247 22.89 -2.03 22.78
C ASN A 247 22.73 -2.40 21.29
N ASN A 248 21.81 -1.74 20.57
CA ASN A 248 21.49 -2.01 19.16
C ASN A 248 20.98 -3.42 18.85
N ASN A 249 20.54 -4.16 19.87
CA ASN A 249 19.91 -5.47 19.71
C ASN A 249 18.43 -5.39 20.11
N LEU A 250 17.58 -6.05 19.32
CA LEU A 250 16.17 -6.22 19.65
C LEU A 250 16.06 -7.11 20.89
N ILE A 251 15.46 -6.59 21.96
CA ILE A 251 15.19 -7.34 23.18
C ILE A 251 13.76 -7.88 23.19
N HIS A 252 12.81 -7.08 22.68
CA HIS A 252 11.42 -7.47 22.63
C HIS A 252 10.68 -6.76 21.49
N GLN A 253 9.63 -7.39 20.96
CA GLN A 253 8.66 -6.73 20.10
C GLN A 253 7.27 -7.31 20.35
N CYS A 254 6.25 -6.47 20.21
CA CYS A 254 4.85 -6.86 20.33
C CYS A 254 3.96 -5.89 19.54
N SER A 255 2.68 -6.23 19.39
CA SER A 255 1.66 -5.29 18.90
C SER A 255 0.49 -5.26 19.87
N ILE A 256 -0.05 -4.08 20.12
CA ILE A 256 -1.19 -3.88 21.03
C ILE A 256 -2.36 -3.21 20.30
N GLN A 257 -3.58 -3.48 20.74
CA GLN A 257 -4.81 -2.84 20.24
C GLN A 257 -5.04 -1.48 20.92
N LEU A 258 -4.05 -0.60 20.84
CA LEU A 258 -4.14 0.79 21.29
C LEU A 258 -3.54 1.64 20.17
N ALA A 259 -4.37 2.37 19.45
CA ALA A 259 -3.97 2.98 18.18
C ALA A 259 -4.75 4.28 17.89
N GLY A 260 -4.60 4.83 16.68
CA GLY A 260 -5.28 6.06 16.25
C GLY A 260 -6.80 6.02 16.45
N ARG A 261 -7.44 4.85 16.30
CA ARG A 261 -8.88 4.68 16.60
C ARG A 261 -9.19 5.03 18.06
N ASP A 262 -8.42 4.48 18.99
CA ASP A 262 -8.69 4.56 20.42
C ASP A 262 -8.21 5.92 21.01
N LEU A 263 -7.26 6.58 20.33
CA LEU A 263 -6.71 7.87 20.75
C LEU A 263 -7.40 9.08 20.11
N PHE A 264 -7.96 8.92 18.90
CA PHE A 264 -8.53 10.03 18.12
C PHE A 264 -9.91 9.71 17.56
N SER A 265 -10.04 8.73 16.67
CA SER A 265 -11.27 8.53 15.88
C SER A 265 -12.51 8.31 16.75
N GLN A 266 -12.39 7.49 17.80
CA GLN A 266 -13.48 7.20 18.72
C GLN A 266 -13.98 8.47 19.43
N PHE A 267 -13.09 9.40 19.80
CA PHE A 267 -13.49 10.65 20.45
C PHE A 267 -14.19 11.61 19.48
N LEU A 268 -13.72 11.66 18.22
CA LEU A 268 -14.36 12.47 17.18
C LEU A 268 -15.75 11.93 16.82
N GLU A 269 -15.92 10.61 16.76
CA GLU A 269 -17.22 9.96 16.56
C GLU A 269 -18.20 10.27 17.71
N LEU A 270 -17.71 10.31 18.94
CA LEU A 270 -18.52 10.63 20.12
C LEU A 270 -18.87 12.12 20.22
N ASN A 271 -18.13 13.01 19.57
CA ASN A 271 -18.38 14.45 19.61
C ASN A 271 -18.21 15.13 18.24
N PRO A 272 -19.14 14.91 17.29
CA PRO A 272 -19.02 15.44 15.93
C PRO A 272 -18.95 16.98 15.87
N LYS A 273 -19.57 17.66 16.85
CA LYS A 273 -19.58 19.13 16.96
C LYS A 273 -18.19 19.72 17.22
N PHE A 274 -17.26 18.93 17.75
CA PHE A 274 -15.87 19.35 17.92
C PHE A 274 -15.20 19.66 16.58
N LEU A 275 -15.55 18.92 15.52
CA LEU A 275 -15.03 19.15 14.16
C LEU A 275 -15.56 20.46 13.55
N GLU A 276 -16.75 20.92 13.95
CA GLU A 276 -17.33 22.19 13.49
C GLU A 276 -16.54 23.43 13.99
N HIS A 277 -15.68 23.27 14.99
CA HIS A 277 -14.89 24.37 15.59
C HIS A 277 -13.41 24.36 15.14
N LEU A 278 -12.99 23.37 14.35
CA LEU A 278 -11.61 23.20 13.88
C LEU A 278 -11.42 23.53 12.39
N LEU A 279 -12.50 23.75 11.65
CA LEU A 279 -12.55 24.15 10.24
C LEU A 279 -13.01 25.60 10.11
#